data_AF-A0A0R2Q590-F1
#
_entry.id   AF-A0A0R2Q590-F1
#
_cell.length_a   1.000
_cell.length_b   1.000
_cell.length_c   1.000
_cell.angle_alpha   90.00
_cell.angle_beta   90.00
_cell.angle_gamma   90.00
#
_symmetry.space_group_name_H-M   'P 1'
#
loop_
_entity.id
_entity.type
_entity.pdbx_description
1 polymer ?
#
loop_
_entity_poly.entity_id
_entity_poly.type
_entity_poly.pdbx_seq_one_letter_code
_entity_poly.pdbx_strand_id
1 'polypeptide(L)'
;MGRTVLSGAFSALTVLVLTLYFLISLPSVTKIFYRLAPASRRARVSSIGDAIISRVGSFVGSQVLIAALAALFVFALALGIELPYAAALAMVILFVALIPLIGHFLGASIVVLVALTQSPGKALLALILYTAYVQIENFIITPRIMKRSLAIPGLVTIVAALLGTSLLGLVGGILAIPIAAAILLIMDEVVFPKTDNA
;
A
#
# COMPACT_ATOMS: atom_id res chain seq x y z
N MET A 1 0.29 -29.35 12.99
CA MET A 1 1.14 -28.23 13.42
C MET A 1 2.50 -28.22 12.70
N GLY A 2 3.37 -29.23 12.84
CA GLY A 2 4.73 -29.21 12.25
C GLY A 2 4.81 -29.08 10.72
N ARG A 3 3.95 -29.78 9.96
CA ARG A 3 3.91 -29.69 8.49
C ARG A 3 3.49 -28.31 7.96
N THR A 4 2.54 -27.65 8.63
CA THR A 4 2.05 -26.31 8.27
C THR A 4 3.08 -25.22 8.58
N VAL A 5 3.82 -25.37 9.68
CA VAL A 5 4.91 -24.45 10.03
C VAL A 5 6.08 -24.61 9.05
N LEU A 6 6.45 -25.85 8.71
CA LEU A 6 7.49 -26.13 7.70
C LEU A 6 7.10 -25.60 6.30
N SER A 7 5.85 -25.81 5.87
CA SER A 7 5.40 -25.29 4.57
C SER A 7 5.33 -23.76 4.55
N GLY A 8 4.92 -23.14 5.65
CA GLY A 8 4.89 -21.68 5.80
C GLY A 8 6.29 -21.08 5.76
N ALA A 9 7.25 -21.66 6.50
CA ALA A 9 8.65 -21.22 6.49
C ALA A 9 9.28 -21.37 5.10
N PHE A 10 9.04 -22.49 4.41
CA PHE A 10 9.54 -22.71 3.05
C PHE A 10 8.93 -21.73 2.03
N SER A 11 7.64 -21.43 2.17
CA SER A 11 6.95 -20.44 1.32
C SER A 11 7.50 -19.03 1.58
N ALA A 12 7.67 -18.64 2.84
CA ALA A 12 8.27 -17.35 3.20
C ALA A 12 9.70 -17.22 2.68
N LEU A 13 10.51 -18.29 2.79
CA LEU A 13 11.86 -18.32 2.24
C LEU A 13 11.84 -18.19 0.71
N THR A 14 10.93 -18.88 0.03
CA THR A 14 10.79 -18.81 -1.43
C THR A 14 10.39 -17.40 -1.87
N VAL A 15 9.39 -16.80 -1.22
CA VAL A 15 8.97 -15.42 -1.47
C VAL A 15 10.13 -14.45 -1.25
N LEU A 16 10.89 -14.61 -0.16
CA LEU A 16 12.06 -13.79 0.14
C LEU A 16 13.12 -13.91 -0.96
N VAL A 17 13.51 -15.14 -1.32
CA VAL A 17 14.51 -15.40 -2.35
C VAL A 17 14.07 -14.84 -3.70
N LEU A 18 12.82 -15.07 -4.12
CA LEU A 18 12.28 -14.53 -5.36
C LEU A 18 12.21 -13.01 -5.36
N THR A 19 11.81 -12.41 -4.24
CA THR A 19 11.75 -10.95 -4.09
C THR A 19 13.15 -10.34 -4.22
N LEU A 20 14.15 -10.91 -3.54
CA LEU A 20 15.54 -10.45 -3.65
C LEU A 20 16.09 -10.66 -5.06
N TYR A 21 15.82 -11.81 -5.68
CA TYR A 21 16.25 -12.10 -7.05
C TYR A 21 15.64 -11.12 -8.06
N PHE A 22 14.33 -10.84 -7.96
CA PHE A 22 13.66 -9.86 -8.81
C PHE A 22 14.16 -8.45 -8.56
N LEU A 23 14.39 -8.07 -7.30
CA LEU A 23 14.93 -6.76 -6.96
C LEU A 23 16.32 -6.53 -7.58
N ILE A 24 17.20 -7.54 -7.51
CA ILE A 24 18.53 -7.51 -8.13
C ILE A 24 18.43 -7.50 -9.66
N SER A 25 17.49 -8.26 -10.23
CA SER A 25 17.37 -8.42 -11.69
C SER A 25 16.59 -7.29 -12.38
N LEU A 26 15.83 -6.48 -11.62
CA LEU A 26 14.96 -5.42 -12.15
C LEU A 26 15.68 -4.45 -13.11
N PRO A 27 16.90 -3.93 -12.83
CA PRO A 27 17.60 -3.03 -13.76
C PRO A 27 17.99 -3.70 -15.08
N SER A 28 18.27 -5.00 -15.07
CA SER A 28 18.61 -5.76 -16.28
C SER A 28 17.37 -6.01 -17.15
N VAL A 29 16.26 -6.37 -16.49
CA VAL A 29 14.97 -6.62 -17.15
C VAL A 29 14.43 -5.35 -17.80
N THR A 30 14.43 -4.23 -17.08
CA THR A 30 13.95 -2.92 -17.59
C THR A 30 14.74 -2.43 -18.80
N LYS A 31 16.07 -2.59 -18.79
CA LYS A 31 16.91 -2.26 -19.95
C LYS A 31 16.54 -3.04 -21.21
N ILE A 32 16.09 -4.29 -21.08
CA ILE A 32 15.61 -5.09 -22.23
C ILE A 32 14.30 -4.50 -22.74
N PHE A 33 13.36 -4.19 -21.85
CA PHE A 33 12.09 -3.56 -22.24
C PHE A 33 12.30 -2.20 -22.94
N TYR A 34 13.25 -1.38 -22.50
CA TYR A 34 13.57 -0.11 -23.15
C TYR A 34 14.14 -0.27 -24.56
N ARG A 35 14.63 -1.46 -24.95
CA ARG A 35 15.06 -1.72 -26.33
C ARG A 35 13.90 -1.82 -27.31
N LEU A 36 12.69 -2.11 -26.84
CA LEU A 36 11.47 -2.11 -27.67
C LEU A 36 11.14 -0.70 -28.20
N ALA A 37 11.62 0.35 -27.52
CA ALA A 37 11.50 1.71 -28.01
C ALA A 37 12.54 2.03 -29.11
N PRO A 38 12.18 2.83 -30.13
CA PRO A 38 13.13 3.35 -31.11
C PRO A 38 14.30 4.08 -30.45
N ALA A 39 15.50 3.96 -31.04
CA ALA A 39 16.72 4.54 -30.48
C ALA A 39 16.61 6.05 -30.20
N SER A 40 15.90 6.79 -31.07
CA SER A 40 15.67 8.23 -30.94
C SER A 40 14.85 8.63 -29.70
N ARG A 41 14.02 7.73 -29.16
CA ARG A 41 13.16 8.00 -27.98
C ARG A 41 13.57 7.21 -26.74
N ARG A 42 14.55 6.32 -26.86
CA ARG A 42 14.93 5.36 -25.80
C ARG A 42 15.31 6.05 -24.48
N ALA A 43 16.06 7.15 -24.53
CA ALA A 43 16.45 7.90 -23.33
C ALA A 43 15.23 8.49 -22.58
N ARG A 44 14.24 8.99 -23.31
CA ARG A 44 13.00 9.51 -22.72
C ARG A 44 12.14 8.39 -22.13
N VAL A 45 12.01 7.27 -22.85
CA VAL A 45 11.26 6.10 -22.36
C VAL A 45 11.90 5.51 -21.10
N SER A 46 13.22 5.40 -21.05
CA SER A 46 13.91 4.90 -19.85
C SER A 46 13.73 5.84 -18.67
N SER A 47 13.84 7.16 -18.88
CA SER A 47 13.62 8.15 -17.81
C SER A 47 12.21 8.06 -17.21
N ILE A 48 11.17 7.98 -18.06
CA ILE A 48 9.78 7.83 -17.61
C ILE A 48 9.58 6.47 -16.92
N GLY A 49 10.09 5.39 -17.50
CA GLY A 49 9.97 4.04 -16.94
C GLY A 49 10.61 3.92 -15.56
N ASP A 50 11.83 4.43 -15.40
CA ASP A 50 12.55 4.40 -14.13
C ASP A 50 11.85 5.26 -13.07
N ALA A 51 11.28 6.40 -13.48
CA ALA A 51 10.48 7.24 -12.59
C ALA A 51 9.18 6.54 -12.14
N ILE A 52 8.48 5.82 -13.03
CA ILE A 52 7.31 5.00 -12.66
C ILE A 52 7.71 3.94 -11.63
N ILE A 53 8.78 3.18 -11.89
CA ILE A 53 9.26 2.12 -11.00
C ILE A 53 9.63 2.70 -9.62
N SER A 54 10.33 3.84 -9.58
CA SER A 54 10.68 4.52 -8.34
C SER A 54 9.44 4.97 -7.54
N ARG A 55 8.41 5.50 -8.22
CA ARG A 55 7.15 5.90 -7.58
C ARG A 55 6.38 4.70 -7.01
N VAL A 56 6.30 3.60 -7.76
CA VAL A 56 5.69 2.33 -7.30
C VAL A 56 6.42 1.80 -6.07
N GLY A 57 7.75 1.71 -6.12
CA GLY A 57 8.57 1.23 -5.00
C GLY A 57 8.41 2.11 -3.75
N SER A 58 8.42 3.43 -3.94
CA SER A 58 8.20 4.39 -2.84
C SER A 58 6.80 4.29 -2.23
N PHE A 59 5.78 4.05 -3.04
CA PHE A 59 4.41 3.80 -2.57
C PHE A 59 4.33 2.55 -1.70
N VAL A 60 4.84 1.41 -2.20
CA VAL A 60 4.81 0.14 -1.48
C VAL A 60 5.58 0.27 -0.15
N GLY A 61 6.78 0.87 -0.17
CA GLY A 61 7.56 1.10 1.04
C GLY A 61 6.85 1.99 2.06
N SER A 62 6.19 3.06 1.59
CA SER A 62 5.37 3.94 2.42
C SER A 62 4.20 3.18 3.04
N GLN A 63 3.50 2.36 2.26
CA GLN A 63 2.35 1.59 2.73
C GLN A 63 2.73 0.55 3.79
N VAL A 64 3.89 -0.12 3.63
CA VAL A 64 4.42 -1.04 4.63
C VAL A 64 4.71 -0.31 5.95
N LEU A 65 5.31 0.88 5.89
CA LEU A 65 5.58 1.68 7.08
C LEU A 65 4.28 2.12 7.77
N ILE A 66 3.29 2.59 7.00
CA ILE A 66 1.97 2.97 7.52
C ILE A 66 1.29 1.77 8.19
N ALA A 67 1.27 0.61 7.53
CA ALA A 67 0.70 -0.61 8.07
C ALA A 67 1.40 -1.07 9.37
N ALA A 68 2.72 -0.93 9.45
CA ALA A 68 3.48 -1.23 10.66
C ALA A 68 3.13 -0.28 11.82
N LEU A 69 2.96 1.02 11.54
CA LEU A 69 2.49 1.99 12.55
C LEU A 69 1.07 1.67 13.02
N ALA A 70 0.18 1.26 12.11
CA ALA A 70 -1.18 0.88 12.45
C ALA A 70 -1.22 -0.39 13.31
N ALA A 71 -0.42 -1.40 12.96
CA ALA A 71 -0.27 -2.60 13.75
C ALA A 71 0.26 -2.30 15.16
N LEU A 72 1.28 -1.44 15.27
CA LEU A 72 1.83 -1.02 16.56
C LEU A 72 0.80 -0.26 17.40
N PHE A 73 0.04 0.66 16.78
CA PHE A 73 -1.04 1.36 17.45
C PHE A 73 -2.09 0.38 17.98
N VAL A 74 -2.54 -0.57 17.15
CA VAL A 74 -3.54 -1.56 17.58
C VAL A 74 -2.99 -2.48 18.67
N PHE A 75 -1.71 -2.85 18.62
CA PHE A 75 -1.06 -3.59 19.70
C PHE A 75 -1.12 -2.83 21.02
N ALA A 76 -0.71 -1.54 21.01
CA ALA A 76 -0.74 -0.69 22.20
C ALA A 76 -2.17 -0.45 22.70
N LEU A 77 -3.12 -0.20 21.80
CA LEU A 77 -4.53 -0.07 22.10
C LEU A 77 -5.03 -1.35 22.80
N ALA A 78 -4.79 -2.51 22.21
CA ALA A 78 -5.26 -3.78 22.74
C ALA A 78 -4.67 -4.10 24.11
N LEU A 79 -3.41 -3.77 24.37
CA LEU A 79 -2.84 -3.87 25.71
C LEU A 79 -3.49 -2.87 26.68
N GLY A 80 -3.67 -1.62 26.26
CA GLY A 80 -4.19 -0.56 27.12
C GLY A 80 -5.65 -0.74 27.55
N ILE A 81 -6.48 -1.40 26.74
CA ILE A 81 -7.87 -1.72 27.07
C ILE A 81 -8.08 -3.20 27.44
N GLU A 82 -6.99 -3.94 27.67
CA GLU A 82 -6.98 -5.35 28.06
C GLU A 82 -7.86 -6.22 27.15
N LEU A 83 -7.62 -6.10 25.85
CA LEU A 83 -8.21 -6.94 24.82
C LEU A 83 -7.45 -8.27 24.73
N PRO A 84 -8.16 -9.41 24.55
CA PRO A 84 -7.49 -10.67 24.31
C PRO A 84 -6.77 -10.65 22.95
N TYR A 85 -5.71 -11.44 22.83
CA TYR A 85 -4.98 -11.66 21.57
C TYR A 85 -4.39 -10.38 20.93
N ALA A 86 -3.91 -9.42 21.73
CA ALA A 86 -3.32 -8.16 21.24
C ALA A 86 -2.28 -8.36 20.11
N ALA A 87 -1.37 -9.31 20.27
CA ALA A 87 -0.36 -9.63 19.24
C ALA A 87 -0.98 -10.17 17.94
N ALA A 88 -2.01 -11.01 18.05
CA ALA A 88 -2.70 -11.55 16.88
C ALA A 88 -3.50 -10.45 16.15
N LEU A 89 -4.18 -9.57 16.89
CA LEU A 89 -4.86 -8.41 16.31
C LEU A 89 -3.88 -7.51 15.57
N ALA A 90 -2.77 -7.14 16.19
CA ALA A 90 -1.74 -6.33 15.56
C ALA A 90 -1.19 -6.98 14.28
N MET A 91 -0.96 -8.29 14.29
CA MET A 91 -0.52 -9.04 13.12
C MET A 91 -1.57 -9.00 11.99
N VAL A 92 -2.86 -9.19 12.30
CA VAL A 92 -3.92 -9.08 11.30
C VAL A 92 -3.97 -7.68 10.69
N ILE A 93 -3.86 -6.65 11.53
CA ILE A 93 -3.87 -5.25 11.08
C ILE A 93 -2.66 -4.94 10.22
N LEU A 94 -1.49 -5.51 10.51
CA LEU A 94 -0.30 -5.37 9.66
C LEU A 94 -0.58 -5.76 8.21
N PHE A 95 -1.34 -6.83 7.97
CA PHE A 95 -1.68 -7.25 6.61
C PHE A 95 -2.88 -6.50 6.04
N VAL A 96 -3.93 -6.28 6.83
CA VAL A 96 -5.16 -5.61 6.38
C VAL A 96 -4.89 -4.15 6.01
N ALA A 97 -4.03 -3.45 6.77
CA ALA A 97 -3.65 -2.06 6.52
C ALA A 97 -2.79 -1.88 5.25
N LEU A 98 -2.27 -2.96 4.65
CA LEU A 98 -1.63 -2.88 3.33
C LEU A 98 -2.61 -2.60 2.21
N ILE A 99 -3.91 -2.85 2.43
CA ILE A 99 -4.98 -2.59 1.45
C ILE A 99 -5.44 -1.13 1.62
N PRO A 100 -5.11 -0.23 0.67
CA PRO A 100 -5.48 1.18 0.79
C PRO A 100 -7.00 1.34 0.83
N LEU A 101 -7.48 2.33 1.58
CA LEU A 101 -8.90 2.71 1.77
C LEU A 101 -9.77 1.66 2.46
N ILE A 102 -9.66 0.38 2.11
CA ILE A 102 -10.49 -0.71 2.63
C ILE A 102 -9.93 -1.22 3.96
N GLY A 103 -8.60 -1.20 4.13
CA GLY A 103 -7.92 -1.73 5.31
C GLY A 103 -8.38 -1.10 6.62
N HIS A 104 -8.68 0.20 6.62
CA HIS A 104 -9.20 0.89 7.81
C HIS A 104 -10.56 0.36 8.25
N PHE A 105 -11.48 0.13 7.30
CA PHE A 105 -12.83 -0.37 7.61
C PHE A 105 -12.77 -1.82 8.10
N LEU A 106 -11.99 -2.67 7.42
CA LEU A 106 -11.81 -4.06 7.84
C LEU A 106 -11.12 -4.14 9.20
N GLY A 107 -10.07 -3.35 9.40
CA GLY A 107 -9.31 -3.32 10.65
C GLY A 107 -10.13 -2.83 11.84
N ALA A 108 -10.87 -1.73 11.67
CA ALA A 108 -11.80 -1.23 12.67
C ALA A 108 -12.86 -2.27 13.01
N SER A 109 -13.47 -2.90 12.00
CA SER A 109 -14.49 -3.94 12.19
C SER A 109 -13.95 -5.10 13.03
N ILE A 110 -12.77 -5.62 12.70
CA ILE A 110 -12.14 -6.72 13.42
C ILE A 110 -11.86 -6.34 14.88
N VAL A 111 -11.21 -5.20 15.12
CA VAL A 111 -10.83 -4.76 16.48
C VAL A 111 -12.07 -4.48 17.33
N VAL A 112 -13.09 -3.83 16.78
CA VAL A 112 -14.33 -3.50 17.49
C VAL A 112 -15.15 -4.74 17.79
N LEU A 113 -15.25 -5.69 16.85
CA LEU A 113 -15.96 -6.95 17.09
C LEU A 113 -15.29 -7.76 18.20
N VAL A 114 -13.95 -7.85 18.21
CA VAL A 114 -13.23 -8.52 19.30
C VAL A 114 -13.44 -7.79 20.63
N ALA A 115 -13.43 -6.45 20.63
CA ALA A 115 -13.72 -5.67 21.84
C ALA A 115 -15.15 -5.86 22.34
N LEU A 116 -16.12 -6.05 21.44
CA LEU A 116 -17.52 -6.30 21.77
C LEU A 116 -17.72 -7.62 22.51
N THR A 117 -16.87 -8.62 22.24
CA THR A 117 -16.88 -9.89 23.01
C THR A 117 -16.50 -9.71 24.47
N GLN A 118 -15.79 -8.63 24.81
CA GLN A 118 -15.34 -8.33 26.17
C GLN A 118 -16.37 -7.46 26.89
N SER A 119 -16.71 -6.30 26.31
CA SER A 119 -17.83 -5.47 26.78
C SER A 119 -18.19 -4.39 25.75
N PRO A 120 -19.46 -3.90 25.76
CA PRO A 120 -19.85 -2.76 24.92
C PRO A 120 -19.04 -1.49 25.19
N GLY A 121 -18.62 -1.28 26.44
CA GLY A 121 -17.76 -0.14 26.81
C GLY A 121 -16.38 -0.20 26.17
N LYS A 122 -15.74 -1.38 26.20
CA LYS A 122 -14.44 -1.60 25.51
C LYS A 122 -14.59 -1.45 24.00
N ALA A 123 -15.69 -1.94 23.41
CA ALA A 123 -15.97 -1.79 21.99
C ALA A 123 -16.13 -0.32 21.56
N LEU A 124 -16.88 0.47 22.33
CA LEU A 124 -17.06 1.89 22.06
C LEU A 124 -15.74 2.64 22.16
N LEU A 125 -14.94 2.35 23.20
CA LEU A 125 -13.63 2.96 23.39
C LEU A 125 -12.66 2.59 22.24
N ALA A 126 -12.63 1.31 21.85
CA ALA A 126 -11.83 0.84 20.72
C ALA A 126 -12.25 1.53 19.41
N LEU A 127 -13.55 1.68 19.15
CA LEU A 127 -14.06 2.36 17.97
C LEU A 127 -13.62 3.83 17.92
N ILE A 128 -13.76 4.55 19.04
CA ILE A 128 -13.37 5.97 19.13
C ILE A 128 -11.87 6.13 18.90
N LEU A 129 -11.05 5.37 19.63
CA LEU A 129 -9.59 5.48 19.54
C LEU A 129 -9.06 5.04 18.17
N TYR A 130 -9.59 3.96 17.61
CA TYR A 130 -9.22 3.51 16.26
C TYR A 130 -9.61 4.54 15.21
N THR A 131 -10.82 5.11 15.29
CA THR A 131 -11.25 6.15 14.35
C THR A 131 -10.37 7.40 14.47
N ALA A 132 -10.04 7.83 15.69
CA ALA A 132 -9.13 8.95 15.92
C ALA A 132 -7.74 8.67 15.32
N TYR A 133 -7.22 7.46 15.47
CA TYR A 133 -5.97 7.04 14.83
C TYR A 133 -6.06 7.12 13.30
N VAL A 134 -7.13 6.64 12.68
CA VAL A 134 -7.33 6.74 11.22
C VAL A 134 -7.34 8.20 10.75
N GLN A 135 -7.91 9.13 11.53
CA GLN A 135 -7.84 10.56 11.19
C GLN A 135 -6.40 11.09 11.25
N ILE A 136 -5.67 10.77 12.32
CA ILE A 136 -4.25 11.14 12.47
C ILE A 136 -3.44 10.55 11.31
N GLU A 137 -3.71 9.29 10.96
CA GLU A 137 -3.04 8.62 9.86
C GLU A 137 -3.26 9.38 8.55
N ASN A 138 -4.52 9.62 8.19
CA ASN A 138 -4.89 10.23 6.91
C ASN A 138 -4.45 11.69 6.77
N PHE A 139 -4.50 12.48 7.84
CA PHE A 139 -4.19 13.91 7.77
C PHE A 139 -2.73 14.25 8.12
N ILE A 140 -2.04 13.38 8.86
CA ILE A 140 -0.72 13.68 9.41
C ILE A 140 0.32 12.67 8.95
N ILE A 141 0.11 11.38 9.17
CA ILE A 141 1.11 10.34 8.92
C ILE A 141 1.28 10.12 7.42
N THR A 142 0.19 9.81 6.72
CA THR A 142 0.16 9.50 5.29
C THR A 142 0.75 10.65 4.47
N PRO A 143 0.34 11.92 4.66
CA PRO A 143 0.96 13.02 3.91
C PRO A 143 2.43 13.19 4.24
N ARG A 144 2.89 12.93 5.47
CA ARG A 144 4.32 13.07 5.83
C ARG A 144 5.19 11.96 5.25
N ILE A 145 4.70 10.73 5.24
CA ILE A 145 5.42 9.57 4.69
C ILE A 145 5.41 9.63 3.16
N MET A 146 4.29 10.00 2.54
CA MET A 146 4.12 9.99 1.08
C MET A 146 4.57 11.29 0.37
N LYS A 147 4.98 12.31 1.13
CA LYS A 147 5.08 13.75 0.76
C LYS A 147 5.89 14.11 -0.50
N ARG A 148 6.58 13.17 -1.15
CA ARG A 148 7.40 13.43 -2.35
C ARG A 148 7.14 12.48 -3.52
N SER A 149 6.32 11.44 -3.37
CA SER A 149 6.26 10.36 -4.36
C SER A 149 5.03 10.39 -5.26
N LEU A 150 3.90 10.95 -4.79
CA LEU A 150 2.59 10.80 -5.44
C LEU A 150 1.70 12.02 -5.16
N ALA A 151 1.95 13.17 -5.80
CA ALA A 151 1.04 14.32 -5.74
C ALA A 151 -0.21 14.04 -6.61
N ILE A 152 -1.04 13.09 -6.20
CA ILE A 152 -2.26 12.69 -6.91
C ILE A 152 -3.44 13.43 -6.25
N PRO A 153 -4.27 14.16 -7.02
CA PRO A 153 -5.50 14.74 -6.49
C PRO A 153 -6.40 13.67 -5.85
N GLY A 154 -6.99 13.96 -4.69
CA GLY A 154 -7.79 12.97 -3.93
C GLY A 154 -8.90 12.31 -4.75
N LEU A 155 -9.56 13.07 -5.63
CA LEU A 155 -10.59 12.54 -6.54
C LEU A 155 -10.03 11.46 -7.46
N VAL A 156 -8.84 11.66 -8.02
CA VAL A 156 -8.19 10.68 -8.91
C VAL A 156 -7.86 9.40 -8.15
N THR A 157 -7.40 9.51 -6.90
CA THR A 157 -7.14 8.36 -6.03
C THR A 157 -8.41 7.52 -5.80
N ILE A 158 -9.55 8.17 -5.49
CA ILE A 158 -10.82 7.50 -5.27
C ILE A 158 -11.31 6.81 -6.54
N VAL A 159 -11.34 7.53 -7.66
CA VAL A 159 -11.79 6.99 -8.95
C VAL A 159 -10.91 5.84 -9.39
N ALA A 160 -9.58 5.98 -9.27
CA ALA A 160 -8.66 4.91 -9.58
C ALA A 160 -8.88 3.67 -8.71
N ALA A 161 -9.07 3.84 -7.40
CA ALA A 161 -9.32 2.72 -6.49
C ALA A 161 -10.62 1.97 -6.83
N LEU A 162 -11.68 2.71 -7.15
CA LEU A 162 -12.96 2.13 -7.60
C LEU A 162 -12.79 1.36 -8.91
N LEU A 163 -12.18 1.98 -9.93
CA LEU A 163 -11.95 1.35 -11.23
C LEU A 163 -11.03 0.13 -11.12
N GLY A 164 -9.92 0.26 -10.40
CA GLY A 164 -8.99 -0.85 -10.16
C GLY A 164 -9.71 -2.02 -9.48
N THR A 165 -10.50 -1.74 -8.46
CA THR A 165 -11.29 -2.76 -7.76
C THR A 165 -12.31 -3.42 -8.68
N SER A 166 -13.01 -2.65 -9.52
CA SER A 166 -13.97 -3.20 -10.47
C SER A 166 -13.33 -4.05 -11.58
N LEU A 167 -12.11 -3.72 -12.02
CA LEU A 167 -11.45 -4.41 -13.13
C LEU A 167 -10.68 -5.67 -12.70
N LEU A 168 -9.93 -5.60 -11.59
CA LEU A 168 -9.03 -6.67 -11.15
C LEU A 168 -9.29 -7.10 -9.70
N GLY A 169 -10.44 -6.73 -9.13
CA GLY A 169 -10.78 -7.04 -7.75
C GLY A 169 -9.83 -6.39 -6.75
N LEU A 170 -9.58 -7.08 -5.63
CA LEU A 170 -8.71 -6.59 -4.56
C LEU A 170 -7.32 -6.18 -5.05
N VAL A 171 -6.74 -6.94 -5.99
CA VAL A 171 -5.42 -6.67 -6.55
C VAL A 171 -5.41 -5.33 -7.29
N GLY A 172 -6.45 -5.04 -8.07
CA GLY A 172 -6.58 -3.77 -8.78
C GLY A 172 -6.80 -2.59 -7.85
N GLY A 173 -7.52 -2.76 -6.75
CA GLY A 173 -7.68 -1.71 -5.73
C GLY A 173 -6.35 -1.31 -5.07
N ILE A 174 -5.49 -2.30 -4.77
CA ILE A 174 -4.15 -2.05 -4.19
C ILE A 174 -3.23 -1.34 -5.19
N LEU A 175 -3.26 -1.76 -6.46
CA LEU A 175 -2.41 -1.21 -7.51
C LEU A 175 -2.96 0.07 -8.15
N ALA A 176 -4.20 0.46 -7.84
CA ALA A 176 -4.85 1.62 -8.44
C ALA A 176 -4.07 2.93 -8.26
N ILE A 177 -3.57 3.18 -7.05
CA ILE A 177 -2.85 4.41 -6.70
C ILE A 177 -1.54 4.53 -7.49
N PRO A 178 -0.63 3.52 -7.49
CA PRO A 178 0.59 3.60 -8.29
C PRO A 178 0.31 3.67 -9.79
N ILE A 179 -0.71 2.99 -10.29
CA ILE A 179 -1.12 3.06 -11.71
C ILE A 179 -1.59 4.48 -12.06
N ALA A 180 -2.44 5.08 -11.23
CA ALA A 180 -2.90 6.46 -11.44
C ALA A 180 -1.73 7.45 -11.45
N ALA A 181 -0.76 7.27 -10.57
CA ALA A 181 0.45 8.09 -10.56
C ALA A 181 1.31 7.93 -11.81
N ALA A 182 1.42 6.70 -12.32
CA ALA A 182 2.14 6.42 -13.55
C ALA A 182 1.45 7.08 -14.76
N ILE A 183 0.12 7.01 -14.83
CA ILE A 183 -0.68 7.68 -15.87
C ILE A 183 -0.47 9.20 -15.80
N LEU A 184 -0.61 9.81 -14.62
CA LEU A 184 -0.40 11.25 -14.45
C LEU A 184 1.02 11.67 -14.84
N LEU A 185 2.04 10.89 -14.46
CA LEU A 185 3.42 11.16 -14.88
C LEU A 185 3.57 11.15 -16.41
N ILE A 186 2.93 10.19 -17.09
CA ILE A 186 2.97 10.13 -18.56
C ILE A 186 2.23 11.33 -19.16
N MET A 187 1.11 11.76 -18.57
CA MET A 187 0.39 12.95 -19.02
C MET A 187 1.26 14.20 -18.90
N ASP A 188 1.91 14.39 -17.75
CA ASP A 188 2.81 15.52 -17.46
C ASP A 188 4.05 15.52 -18.37
N GLU A 189 4.64 14.36 -18.60
CA GLU A 189 5.89 14.26 -19.37
C GLU A 189 5.66 14.18 -20.88
N VAL A 190 4.49 13.74 -21.38
CA VAL A 190 4.28 13.44 -22.81
C VAL A 190 3.12 14.19 -23.42
N VAL A 191 2.00 14.33 -22.70
CA VAL A 191 0.75 14.88 -23.27
C VAL A 191 0.74 16.40 -23.17
N PHE A 192 0.82 16.97 -21.96
CA PHE A 192 0.75 18.41 -21.78
C PHE A 192 1.86 19.17 -22.52
N PRO A 193 3.14 18.74 -22.51
CA PRO A 193 4.19 19.44 -23.25
C PRO A 193 3.99 19.42 -24.76
N LYS A 194 3.22 18.48 -25.31
CA LYS A 194 2.89 18.48 -26.75
C LYS A 194 1.72 19.41 -27.05
N THR A 195 0.73 19.48 -26.17
CA THR A 195 -0.45 20.33 -26.35
C THR A 195 -0.13 21.80 -26.10
N ASP A 196 0.71 22.11 -25.11
CA ASP A 196 1.07 23.49 -24.76
C ASP A 196 2.05 24.12 -25.78
N ASN A 197 2.75 23.28 -26.56
CA ASN A 197 3.67 23.70 -27.62
C ASN A 197 3.11 23.49 -29.04
N ALA A 198 1.84 23.11 -29.19
CA ALA A 198 1.15 22.94 -30.47
C ALA A 198 0.33 24.20 -30.81
#